data_AF-A0A8J8BEE2-F1
#
_entry.id   AF-A0A8J8BEE2-F1
#
_cell.length_a   1.000
_cell.length_b   1.000
_cell.length_c   1.000
_cell.angle_alpha   90.00
_cell.angle_beta   90.00
_cell.angle_gamma   90.00
#
_symmetry.space_group_name_H-M   'P 1'
#
loop_
_entity.id
_entity.type
_entity.pdbx_description
1 polymer ?
#
loop_
_entity_poly.entity_id
_entity_poly.type
_entity_poly.pdbx_seq_one_letter_code
_entity_poly.pdbx_strand_id
1 'polypeptide(L)' 'MIDLDATIIESSSKKQGAAGTFKMTFGFHPLAGWCANTQECLAMLLRPGSAGSNTVADHLQVLAACIAQIP' A
#
# COMPACT_ATOMS: atom_id res chain seq x y z
N MET A 1 2.05 17.80 2.94
CA MET A 1 1.38 16.73 3.73
C MET A 1 1.56 15.42 2.97
N ILE A 2 1.77 14.29 3.67
CA ILE A 2 1.84 12.96 3.05
C ILE A 2 0.50 12.27 3.32
N ASP A 3 -0.16 11.80 2.26
CA ASP A 3 -1.38 10.99 2.35
C ASP A 3 -1.03 9.51 2.18
N LEU A 4 -1.57 8.65 3.06
CA LEU A 4 -1.31 7.21 3.07
C LEU A 4 -2.63 6.47 2.86
N ASP A 5 -2.72 5.71 1.78
CA ASP A 5 -3.90 4.88 1.50
C ASP A 5 -3.51 3.47 1.04
N ALA A 6 -4.34 2.50 1.41
CA ALA A 6 -4.24 1.14 0.94
C ALA A 6 -5.50 0.76 0.15
N THR A 7 -5.29 0.45 -1.13
CA THR A 7 -6.37 0.09 -2.05
C THR A 7 -6.20 -1.36 -2.50
N ILE A 8 -7.29 -2.12 -2.47
CA ILE A 8 -7.30 -3.51 -2.97
C ILE A 8 -7.15 -3.50 -4.49
N ILE A 9 -6.21 -4.30 -5.00
CA ILE A 9 -6.01 -4.55 -6.43
C ILE A 9 -6.29 -6.02 -6.69
N GLU A 10 -7.35 -6.31 -7.44
CA GLU A 10 -7.76 -7.68 -7.75
C GLU A 10 -6.78 -8.36 -8.72
N SER A 11 -6.56 -9.66 -8.53
CA SER A 11 -5.75 -10.49 -9.40
C SER A 11 -6.55 -11.69 -9.86
N SER A 12 -6.60 -11.92 -11.17
CA SER A 12 -7.24 -13.09 -11.77
C SER A 12 -6.42 -14.38 -11.61
N SER A 13 -5.19 -14.29 -11.12
CA SER A 13 -4.25 -15.42 -11.01
C SER A 13 -3.54 -15.44 -9.67
N LYS A 14 -3.07 -16.63 -9.28
CA LYS A 14 -2.30 -16.88 -8.05
C LYS A 14 -0.84 -16.41 -8.19
N LYS A 15 -0.66 -15.13 -8.50
CA LYS A 15 0.67 -14.49 -8.51
C LYS A 15 1.24 -14.52 -7.09
N GLN A 16 2.56 -14.55 -6.99
CA GLN A 16 3.24 -14.51 -5.70
C GLN A 16 2.79 -13.27 -4.90
N GLY A 17 2.37 -13.48 -3.65
CA GLY A 17 1.84 -12.44 -2.78
C GLY A 17 0.34 -12.16 -2.94
N ALA A 18 -0.34 -12.65 -3.99
CA ALA A 18 -1.79 -12.52 -4.06
C ALA A 18 -2.46 -13.44 -3.02
N ALA A 19 -3.43 -12.90 -2.28
CA ALA A 19 -4.15 -13.60 -1.23
C ALA A 19 -5.61 -13.16 -1.17
N GLY A 20 -6.43 -13.91 -0.42
CA GLY A 20 -7.81 -13.50 -0.14
C GLY A 20 -7.84 -12.17 0.63
N THR A 21 -8.79 -11.30 0.28
CA THR A 21 -8.95 -9.98 0.91
C THR A 21 -10.12 -9.98 1.89
N PHE A 22 -10.15 -8.98 2.78
CA PHE A 22 -11.30 -8.76 3.67
C PHE A 22 -12.62 -8.51 2.90
N LYS A 23 -12.55 -7.99 1.68
CA LYS A 23 -13.74 -7.74 0.83
C LYS A 23 -14.20 -8.98 0.06
N MET A 24 -13.76 -10.19 0.46
CA MET A 24 -14.09 -11.45 -0.21
C MET A 24 -13.64 -11.50 -1.68
N THR A 25 -12.61 -10.73 -2.05
CA THR A 25 -11.96 -10.80 -3.36
C THR A 25 -10.58 -11.45 -3.24
N PHE A 26 -9.86 -11.59 -4.35
CA PHE A 26 -8.51 -12.16 -4.37
C PHE A 26 -7.54 -11.21 -5.07
N GLY A 27 -6.41 -10.91 -4.43
CA GLY A 27 -5.44 -9.97 -4.98
C GLY A 27 -4.45 -9.44 -3.97
N PHE A 28 -4.14 -8.15 -4.08
CA PHE A 28 -3.14 -7.45 -3.27
C PHE A 28 -3.80 -6.31 -2.49
N HIS A 29 -3.13 -5.88 -1.43
CA HIS A 29 -3.56 -4.72 -0.63
C HIS A 29 -2.38 -3.75 -0.43
N PRO A 30 -1.78 -3.23 -1.52
CA PRO A 30 -0.63 -2.33 -1.44
C PRO A 30 -0.94 -1.12 -0.56
N LEU A 31 0.06 -0.66 0.19
CA LEU A 31 0.03 0.60 0.91
C LEU A 31 0.96 1.57 0.21
N ALA A 32 0.50 2.79 -0.02
CA ALA A 32 1.19 3.78 -0.81
C ALA A 32 1.10 5.15 -0.15
N GLY A 33 2.10 5.99 -0.42
CA GLY A 33 2.16 7.35 0.09
C GLY A 33 2.33 8.38 -1.02
N TRP A 34 1.53 9.44 -0.96
CA TRP A 34 1.51 10.50 -1.97
C TRP A 34 1.78 11.88 -1.36
N CYS A 35 2.43 12.74 -2.13
CA CYS A 35 2.54 14.16 -1.80
C CYS A 35 1.18 14.83 -2.06
N ALA A 36 0.51 15.31 -1.01
CA ALA A 36 -0.84 15.87 -1.14
C ALA A 36 -0.92 17.08 -2.09
N ASN A 37 0.17 17.86 -2.21
CA ASN A 37 0.19 19.08 -3.00
C ASN A 37 0.40 18.83 -4.50
N THR A 38 1.11 17.77 -4.87
CA THR A 38 1.42 17.44 -6.27
C THR A 38 0.74 16.18 -6.77
N GLN A 39 0.14 15.40 -5.87
CA GLN A 39 -0.46 14.08 -6.11
C GLN A 39 0.54 13.04 -6.62
N GLU A 40 1.84 13.33 -6.52
CA GLU A 40 2.89 12.40 -6.93
C GLU A 40 3.04 11.28 -5.90
N CYS A 41 3.24 10.06 -6.40
CA CYS A 41 3.55 8.91 -5.56
C CYS A 41 4.99 9.01 -5.07
N LEU A 42 5.18 9.00 -3.75
CA LEU A 42 6.49 9.06 -3.10
C LEU A 42 7.06 7.66 -2.83
N ALA A 43 6.23 6.73 -2.33
CA ALA A 43 6.64 5.36 -2.07
C ALA A 43 5.46 4.39 -2.09
N MET A 44 5.74 3.11 -2.37
CA MET A 44 4.77 2.02 -2.34
C MET A 44 5.36 0.77 -1.69
N LEU A 45 4.52 0.08 -0.90
CA LEU A 45 4.79 -1.23 -0.35
C LEU A 45 3.73 -2.21 -0.88
N LEU A 46 4.17 -3.16 -1.71
CA LEU A 46 3.29 -4.24 -2.16
C LEU A 46 3.06 -5.22 -1.01
N ARG A 47 1.80 -5.41 -0.63
CA ARG A 47 1.40 -6.29 0.48
C ARG A 47 0.39 -7.34 0.01
N PRO A 48 0.35 -8.51 0.67
CA PRO A 48 -0.64 -9.52 0.32
C PRO A 48 -2.07 -9.01 0.52
N GLY A 49 -3.01 -9.56 -0.24
CA GLY A 49 -4.43 -9.20 -0.13
C GLY A 49 -5.02 -9.35 1.27
N SER A 50 -4.45 -10.23 2.08
CA SER A 50 -4.83 -10.49 3.47
C SER A 50 -4.21 -9.52 4.47
N ALA A 51 -3.41 -8.54 4.03
CA ALA A 51 -2.77 -7.56 4.91
C ALA A 51 -3.81 -6.65 5.59
N GLY A 52 -3.61 -6.36 6.87
CA GLY A 52 -4.44 -5.44 7.62
C GLY A 52 -4.34 -4.01 7.09
N SER A 53 -5.47 -3.29 7.05
CA SER A 53 -5.51 -1.89 6.60
C SER A 53 -4.64 -0.98 7.46
N ASN A 54 -4.59 -1.24 8.77
CA ASN A 54 -3.95 -0.39 9.78
C ASN A 54 -2.73 -1.04 10.45
N THR A 55 -2.01 -1.92 9.74
CA THR A 55 -0.76 -2.50 10.24
C THR A 55 0.27 -1.38 10.44
N VAL A 56 0.46 -0.91 11.67
CA VAL A 56 1.29 0.26 11.99
C VAL A 56 2.72 0.13 11.47
N ALA A 57 3.30 -1.07 11.53
CA ALA A 57 4.66 -1.31 11.01
C ALA A 57 4.78 -0.96 9.52
N ASP A 58 3.80 -1.36 8.70
CA ASP A 58 3.78 -1.05 7.26
C ASP A 58 3.65 0.46 7.03
N HIS A 59 2.80 1.13 7.81
CA HIS A 59 2.60 2.58 7.74
C HIS A 59 3.86 3.35 8.09
N LEU A 60 4.56 2.96 9.16
CA LEU A 60 5.85 3.55 9.53
C LEU A 60 6.90 3.33 8.44
N GLN A 61 6.94 2.13 7.85
CA GLN A 61 7.88 1.82 6.77
C GLN A 61 7.63 2.70 5.53
N VAL A 62 6.38 2.79 5.07
CA VAL A 62 6.03 3.62 3.90
C VAL A 62 6.25 5.10 4.20
N LEU A 63 5.86 5.59 5.38
CA LEU A 63 6.08 6.97 5.78
C LEU A 63 7.56 7.33 5.79
N ALA A 64 8.42 6.50 6.38
CA ALA A 64 9.86 6.72 6.40
C ALA A 64 10.43 6.76 4.97
N ALA A 65 9.99 5.85 4.10
CA ALA A 65 10.39 5.85 2.70
C ALA A 65 9.94 7.12 1.95
N CYS A 66 8.73 7.62 2.20
CA CYS A 66 8.24 8.87 1.63
C CYS A 66 9.07 10.08 2.09
N ILE A 67 9.38 10.18 3.39
CA ILE A 67 10.20 11.27 3.93
C ILE A 67 11.59 11.27 3.30
N ALA A 68 12.18 10.10 3.05
CA ALA A 68 13.48 9.98 2.40
C ALA A 68 13.52 10.43 0.92
N GLN A 69 12.37 10.63 0.27
CA GLN A 69 12.28 11.17 -1.09
C GLN A 69 12.26 12.71 -1.12
N ILE A 70 12.06 13.37 0.02
CA ILE A 70 11.98 14.83 0.09
C ILE A 70 13.41 15.40 0.15
N PRO A 71 13.76 16.39 -0.70
CA PRO A 71 15.08 17.04 -0.69
C PRO A 71 15.44 17.73 0.63
#